data_AF-A0A1G4K1N8-F1
#
_entry.id   AF-A0A1G4K1N8-F1
#
_cell.length_a   1.000
_cell.length_b   1.000
_cell.length_c   1.000
_cell.angle_alpha   90.00
_cell.angle_beta   90.00
_cell.angle_gamma   90.00
#
_symmetry.space_group_name_H-M   'P 1'
#
loop_
_entity.id
_entity.type
_entity.pdbx_description
1 polymer ?
#
loop_
_entity_poly.entity_id
_entity_poly.type
_entity_poly.pdbx_seq_one_letter_code
_entity_poly.pdbx_strand_id
1 'polypeptide(L)'
;MGYGGWVLALILVQWLVIRVILVIPVFGAPNDSILGASSGEGRESLRLFVFLGSGGHTGEMLRLLENYKDVLLKPGTRLTVGVSDDASLQRFDQTLGRELRRSQVEIKVCRFGKAREVGASRLQSVKSISATLVKAIGTLTWIKWTFVRQPHLVLLNGPGTCCIIGGWLKFLEVVTMTRSKIVYVESLARTSSLSMSGKILYPLVDEFVVQWEELCDVYDRARCFGILV
;
A
#
# COMPACT_ATOMS: atom_id res chain seq x y z
N MET A 1 16.86 -27.68 28.53
CA MET A 1 15.96 -27.69 27.35
C MET A 1 16.28 -28.94 26.55
N GLY A 2 15.38 -29.92 26.47
CA GLY A 2 15.65 -31.20 25.79
C GLY A 2 15.72 -31.04 24.26
N TYR A 3 16.30 -32.04 23.58
CA TYR A 3 16.43 -32.10 22.12
C TYR A 3 15.13 -31.78 21.37
N GLY A 4 13.97 -32.16 21.92
CA GLY A 4 12.66 -31.84 21.33
C GLY A 4 12.36 -30.34 21.21
N GLY A 5 12.82 -29.52 22.17
CA GLY A 5 12.63 -28.06 22.11
C GLY A 5 13.42 -27.42 20.96
N TRP A 6 14.63 -27.92 20.70
CA TRP A 6 15.47 -27.46 19.59
C TRP A 6 14.90 -27.87 18.23
N VAL A 7 14.39 -29.10 18.11
CA VAL A 7 13.74 -29.56 16.87
C VAL A 7 12.51 -28.70 16.54
N LEU A 8 11.66 -28.39 17.52
CA LEU A 8 10.50 -27.52 17.32
C LEU A 8 10.92 -26.10 16.91
N ALA A 9 11.95 -25.54 17.54
CA ALA A 9 12.47 -24.22 17.18
C ALA A 9 12.98 -24.18 15.73
N LEU A 10 13.72 -25.21 15.30
CA LEU A 10 14.21 -25.31 13.92
C LEU A 10 13.08 -25.39 12.89
N ILE A 11 12.04 -26.19 13.17
CA ILE A 11 10.86 -26.30 12.29
C ILE A 11 10.16 -24.95 12.16
N LEU A 12 9.98 -24.22 13.27
CA LEU A 12 9.36 -22.89 13.27
C LEU A 12 10.18 -21.87 12.47
N VAL A 13 11.51 -21.87 12.64
CA VAL A 13 12.41 -20.99 11.89
C VAL A 13 12.36 -21.30 10.40
N GLN A 14 12.44 -22.58 10.03
CA GLN A 14 12.35 -23.02 8.64
C GLN A 14 11.02 -22.60 8.00
N TRP A 15 9.91 -22.83 8.71
CA TRP A 15 8.59 -22.40 8.27
C TRP A 15 8.51 -20.89 8.07
N LEU A 16 9.08 -20.10 9.00
CA LEU A 16 9.12 -18.64 8.89
C LEU A 16 9.93 -18.17 7.68
N VAL A 17 11.09 -18.77 7.43
CA VAL A 17 11.95 -18.45 6.27
C VAL A 17 11.22 -18.75 4.97
N ILE A 18 10.63 -19.94 4.84
CA ILE A 18 9.82 -20.31 3.67
C ILE A 18 8.67 -19.30 3.50
N ARG A 19 8.01 -18.92 4.60
CA ARG A 19 6.90 -17.96 4.53
C ARG A 19 7.35 -16.59 4.05
N VAL A 20 8.48 -16.08 4.53
CA VAL A 20 9.05 -14.80 4.09
C VAL A 20 9.39 -14.85 2.60
N ILE A 21 10.03 -15.94 2.13
CA ILE A 21 10.35 -16.14 0.71
C ILE A 21 9.08 -16.11 -0.14
N LEU A 22 8.02 -16.78 0.31
CA LEU A 22 6.76 -16.78 -0.42
C LEU A 22 6.09 -15.41 -0.37
N VAL A 23 6.13 -14.66 0.73
CA VAL A 23 5.39 -13.40 0.85
C VAL A 23 6.08 -12.23 0.15
N ILE A 24 7.41 -12.17 0.18
CA ILE A 24 8.16 -11.05 -0.37
C ILE A 24 8.33 -11.23 -1.89
N PRO A 25 7.76 -10.34 -2.73
CA PRO A 25 7.72 -10.53 -4.18
C PRO A 25 9.09 -10.56 -4.88
N VAL A 26 10.16 -10.03 -4.26
CA VAL A 26 11.52 -10.11 -4.80
C VAL A 26 12.00 -11.54 -5.04
N PHE A 27 11.47 -12.52 -4.31
CA PHE A 27 11.82 -13.93 -4.48
C PHE A 27 11.01 -14.63 -5.58
N GLY A 28 10.20 -13.88 -6.35
CA GLY A 28 9.57 -14.38 -7.57
C GLY A 28 8.29 -15.18 -7.36
N ALA A 29 7.72 -15.23 -6.16
CA ALA A 29 6.42 -15.87 -5.93
C ALA A 29 5.28 -14.97 -6.49
N PRO A 30 4.58 -15.36 -7.57
CA PRO A 30 3.53 -14.54 -8.14
C PRO A 30 2.36 -14.42 -7.17
N ASN A 31 1.68 -13.27 -7.20
CA ASN A 31 0.47 -13.02 -6.44
C ASN A 31 -0.66 -12.60 -7.39
N ASP A 32 -1.18 -13.58 -8.13
CA ASP A 32 -2.21 -13.38 -9.16
C ASP A 32 -3.64 -13.48 -8.62
N SER A 33 -3.77 -13.50 -7.29
CA SER A 33 -5.05 -13.69 -6.59
C SER A 33 -6.13 -12.67 -6.94
N ILE A 34 -5.78 -11.50 -7.51
CA ILE A 34 -6.75 -10.50 -7.98
C ILE A 34 -7.20 -10.73 -9.42
N LEU A 35 -6.29 -11.19 -10.31
CA LEU A 35 -6.62 -11.42 -11.73
C LEU A 35 -7.61 -12.59 -11.89
N GLY A 36 -7.55 -13.58 -10.99
CA GLY A 36 -8.52 -14.67 -10.93
C GLY A 36 -9.91 -14.25 -10.46
N ALA A 37 -10.00 -13.24 -9.58
CA ALA A 37 -11.29 -12.80 -9.01
C ALA A 37 -12.12 -11.94 -9.99
N SER A 38 -11.48 -11.24 -10.95
CA SER A 38 -12.20 -10.48 -11.98
C SER A 38 -12.75 -11.36 -13.12
N SER A 39 -12.39 -12.64 -13.16
CA SER A 39 -12.73 -13.56 -14.25
C SER A 39 -13.96 -14.44 -13.96
N GLY A 40 -14.51 -14.37 -12.73
CA GLY A 40 -15.77 -15.02 -12.37
C GLY A 40 -16.91 -14.01 -12.38
N GLU A 41 -18.05 -14.37 -12.96
CA GLU A 41 -19.32 -13.62 -12.96
C GLU A 41 -19.95 -13.43 -11.55
N GLY A 42 -19.15 -13.58 -10.49
CA GLY A 42 -19.50 -13.41 -9.10
C GLY A 42 -19.19 -12.01 -8.58
N ARG A 43 -20.22 -11.38 -8.02
CA ARG A 43 -20.34 -10.06 -7.36
C ARG A 43 -19.36 -9.79 -6.19
N GLU A 44 -18.09 -10.15 -6.24
CA GLU A 44 -17.16 -9.80 -5.15
C GLU A 44 -16.74 -8.33 -5.25
N SER A 45 -17.10 -7.55 -4.23
CA SER A 45 -16.73 -6.14 -4.14
C SER A 45 -15.24 -5.98 -3.83
N LEU A 46 -14.52 -5.28 -4.71
CA LEU A 46 -13.13 -4.94 -4.49
C LEU A 46 -12.97 -4.05 -3.25
N ARG A 47 -12.01 -4.38 -2.40
CA ARG A 47 -11.56 -3.51 -1.30
C ARG A 47 -10.31 -2.77 -1.73
N LEU A 48 -10.47 -1.49 -2.03
CA LEU A 48 -9.37 -0.65 -2.48
C LEU A 48 -8.87 0.19 -1.32
N PHE A 49 -7.58 0.13 -1.03
CA PHE A 49 -6.92 1.11 -0.17
C PHE A 49 -5.99 1.98 -0.99
N VAL A 50 -6.13 3.29 -0.80
CA VAL A 50 -5.32 4.30 -1.49
C VAL A 50 -4.69 5.19 -0.44
N PHE A 51 -3.38 5.36 -0.50
CA PHE A 51 -2.71 6.36 0.32
C PHE A 51 -2.46 7.66 -0.46
N LEU A 52 -3.05 8.75 0.03
CA LEU A 52 -2.83 10.11 -0.44
C LEU A 52 -1.71 10.74 0.40
N GLY A 53 -0.49 10.62 -0.13
CA GLY A 53 0.67 11.40 0.33
C GLY A 53 0.42 12.90 0.17
N SER A 54 1.27 13.75 0.74
CA SER A 54 1.06 15.19 0.71
C SER A 54 1.60 15.86 -0.55
N GLY A 55 0.96 16.95 -0.98
CA GLY A 55 1.47 17.80 -2.05
C GLY A 55 1.24 17.21 -3.43
N GLY A 56 2.31 17.09 -4.23
CA GLY A 56 2.26 16.56 -5.61
C GLY A 56 1.75 15.12 -5.68
N HIS A 57 2.16 14.27 -4.73
CA HIS A 57 1.72 12.87 -4.63
C HIS A 57 0.20 12.71 -4.47
N THR A 58 -0.47 13.65 -3.78
CA THR A 58 -1.95 13.64 -3.74
C THR A 58 -2.51 13.80 -5.14
N GLY A 59 -2.00 14.75 -5.91
CA GLY A 59 -2.47 15.03 -7.27
C GLY A 59 -2.22 13.85 -8.19
N GLU A 60 -1.04 13.24 -8.11
CA GLU A 60 -0.70 12.05 -8.88
C GLU A 60 -1.72 10.92 -8.63
N MET A 61 -1.98 10.61 -7.36
CA MET A 61 -2.93 9.54 -7.01
C MET A 61 -4.38 9.84 -7.36
N LEU A 62 -4.82 11.10 -7.24
CA LEU A 62 -6.17 11.48 -7.63
C LEU A 62 -6.38 11.32 -9.13
N ARG A 63 -5.42 11.76 -9.95
CA ARG A 63 -5.48 11.58 -11.41
C ARG A 63 -5.45 10.12 -11.83
N LEU A 64 -4.62 9.30 -11.17
CA LEU A 64 -4.64 7.86 -11.37
C LEU A 64 -6.03 7.28 -11.12
N LEU A 65 -6.66 7.65 -10.01
CA LEU A 65 -8.00 7.16 -9.68
C LEU A 65 -9.07 7.67 -10.65
N GLU A 66 -8.97 8.90 -11.13
CA GLU A 66 -9.87 9.45 -12.16
C GLU A 66 -9.73 8.69 -13.48
N ASN A 67 -8.50 8.49 -13.96
CA ASN A 67 -8.21 7.80 -15.22
C ASN A 67 -8.70 6.35 -15.22
N TYR A 68 -8.65 5.68 -14.07
CA TYR A 68 -9.01 4.26 -13.93
C TYR A 68 -10.31 4.04 -13.14
N LYS A 69 -11.17 5.05 -13.02
CA LYS A 69 -12.39 4.99 -12.19
C LYS A 69 -13.34 3.86 -12.60
N ASP A 70 -13.50 3.62 -13.90
CA ASP A 70 -14.43 2.62 -14.41
C ASP A 70 -13.99 1.19 -14.10
N VAL A 71 -12.69 0.99 -13.85
CA VAL A 71 -12.10 -0.30 -13.48
C VAL A 71 -12.01 -0.44 -11.97
N LEU A 72 -11.50 0.58 -11.28
CA LEU A 72 -11.14 0.53 -9.87
C LEU A 72 -12.28 0.90 -8.92
N LEU A 73 -13.26 1.68 -9.38
CA LEU A 73 -14.28 2.34 -8.54
C LEU A 73 -15.70 2.00 -8.99
N LYS A 74 -15.92 0.74 -9.37
CA LYS A 74 -17.24 0.21 -9.74
C LYS A 74 -18.23 0.27 -8.56
N PRO A 75 -19.56 0.34 -8.81
CA PRO A 75 -20.57 0.26 -7.77
C PRO A 75 -20.38 -0.97 -6.87
N GLY A 76 -20.42 -0.78 -5.54
CA GLY A 76 -20.16 -1.82 -4.55
C GLY A 76 -18.70 -1.91 -4.09
N THR A 77 -17.75 -1.24 -4.75
CA THR A 77 -16.36 -1.13 -4.27
C THR A 77 -16.33 -0.44 -2.90
N ARG A 78 -15.50 -0.96 -1.98
CA ARG A 78 -15.21 -0.28 -0.71
C ARG A 78 -13.85 0.40 -0.79
N LEU A 79 -13.86 1.73 -0.80
CA LEU A 79 -12.67 2.57 -0.90
C LEU A 79 -12.25 3.06 0.49
N THR A 80 -11.05 2.68 0.92
CA THR A 80 -10.40 3.23 2.11
C THR A 80 -9.30 4.22 1.71
N VAL A 81 -9.45 5.49 2.08
CA VAL A 81 -8.51 6.56 1.74
C VAL A 81 -7.68 6.92 2.95
N GLY A 82 -6.38 6.63 2.89
CA GLY A 82 -5.40 7.12 3.84
C GLY A 82 -4.94 8.53 3.47
N VAL A 83 -5.04 9.51 4.36
CA VAL A 83 -4.60 10.89 4.09
C VAL A 83 -3.51 11.32 5.06
N SER A 84 -2.51 12.05 4.55
CA SER A 84 -1.39 12.56 5.35
C SER A 84 -1.63 13.94 5.98
N ASP A 85 -2.53 14.74 5.41
CA ASP A 85 -2.95 16.06 5.91
C ASP A 85 -4.37 16.41 5.44
N ASP A 86 -4.96 17.45 6.04
CA ASP A 86 -6.32 17.87 5.73
C ASP A 86 -6.44 18.52 4.34
N ALA A 87 -5.36 19.08 3.79
CA ALA A 87 -5.36 19.60 2.41
C ALA A 87 -5.54 18.47 1.39
N SER A 88 -4.90 17.32 1.64
CA SER A 88 -5.03 16.12 0.81
C SER A 88 -6.46 15.56 0.85
N LEU A 89 -7.10 15.61 2.03
CA LEU A 89 -8.50 15.23 2.20
C LEU A 89 -9.45 16.16 1.43
N GLN A 90 -9.26 17.47 1.55
CA GLN A 90 -10.07 18.45 0.83
C GLN A 90 -9.97 18.26 -0.69
N ARG A 91 -8.76 18.03 -1.22
CA ARG A 91 -8.57 17.71 -2.64
C ARG A 91 -9.32 16.45 -3.05
N PHE A 92 -9.22 15.38 -2.27
CA PHE A 92 -9.97 14.16 -2.54
C PHE A 92 -11.50 14.40 -2.59
N ASP A 93 -12.04 15.12 -1.61
CA ASP A 93 -13.48 15.42 -1.56
C ASP A 93 -13.96 16.29 -2.72
N GLN A 94 -13.12 17.24 -3.18
CA GLN A 94 -13.41 18.11 -4.32
C GLN A 94 -13.36 17.36 -5.65
N THR A 95 -12.39 16.48 -5.82
CA THR A 95 -12.13 15.77 -7.09
C THR A 95 -13.03 14.54 -7.25
N LEU A 96 -13.00 13.60 -6.29
CA LEU A 96 -13.65 12.29 -6.43
C LEU A 96 -14.75 12.04 -5.38
N GLY A 97 -14.59 12.56 -4.16
CA GLY A 97 -15.43 12.19 -3.03
C GLY A 97 -16.91 12.52 -3.21
N ARG A 98 -17.26 13.56 -3.99
CA ARG A 98 -18.68 13.89 -4.29
C ARG A 98 -19.31 12.95 -5.32
N GLU A 99 -18.57 12.57 -6.36
CA GLU A 99 -19.04 11.66 -7.42
C GLU A 99 -19.18 10.23 -6.90
N LEU A 100 -18.19 9.77 -6.14
CA LEU A 100 -18.17 8.39 -5.62
C LEU A 100 -19.29 8.11 -4.60
N ARG A 101 -19.64 9.11 -3.77
CA ARG A 101 -20.78 8.99 -2.84
C ARG A 101 -22.12 8.80 -3.56
N ARG A 102 -22.26 9.33 -4.77
CA ARG A 102 -23.45 9.12 -5.62
C ARG A 102 -23.43 7.74 -6.29
N SER A 103 -22.25 7.19 -6.54
CA SER A 103 -22.03 5.96 -7.30
C SER A 103 -22.07 4.67 -6.47
N GLN A 104 -22.72 4.70 -5.29
CA GLN A 104 -22.80 3.57 -4.35
C GLN A 104 -21.44 2.97 -3.93
N VAL A 105 -20.38 3.78 -3.93
CA VAL A 105 -19.06 3.40 -3.41
C VAL A 105 -19.00 3.75 -1.91
N GLU A 106 -18.70 2.76 -1.07
CA GLU A 106 -18.53 3.00 0.36
C GLU A 106 -17.15 3.59 0.61
N ILE A 107 -17.09 4.86 1.03
CA ILE A 107 -15.84 5.59 1.27
C ILE A 107 -15.56 5.67 2.77
N LYS A 108 -14.37 5.21 3.17
CA LYS A 108 -13.86 5.37 4.54
C LYS A 108 -12.53 6.10 4.53
N VAL A 109 -12.42 7.18 5.31
CA VAL A 109 -11.20 7.98 5.40
C VAL A 109 -10.45 7.65 6.69
N CYS A 110 -9.12 7.50 6.60
CA CYS A 110 -8.22 7.28 7.71
C CYS A 110 -7.08 8.29 7.68
N ARG A 111 -6.78 8.92 8.82
CA ARG A 111 -5.69 9.90 8.92
C ARG A 111 -4.40 9.23 9.37
N PHE A 112 -3.35 9.38 8.58
CA PHE A 112 -1.99 9.03 8.93
C PHE A 112 -1.26 10.34 9.27
N GLY A 113 -1.05 10.59 10.56
CA GLY A 113 -0.39 11.82 10.99
C GLY A 113 1.00 11.93 10.37
N LYS A 114 1.38 13.14 9.92
CA LYS A 114 2.78 13.48 9.68
C LYS A 114 3.51 13.56 11.02
N ALA A 115 4.75 13.09 11.08
CA ALA A 115 5.65 13.53 12.14
C ALA A 115 5.84 15.06 12.00
N ARG A 116 5.43 15.85 12.99
CA ARG A 116 5.64 17.30 13.10
C ARG A 116 6.16 17.61 14.51
N GLU A 117 7.11 18.49 14.79
CA GLU A 117 7.88 19.49 14.02
C GLU A 117 9.37 19.50 14.43
N VAL A 118 10.22 20.02 13.54
CA VAL A 118 11.60 20.45 13.86
C VAL A 118 11.50 21.67 14.78
N GLY A 119 11.66 21.46 16.09
CA GLY A 119 11.57 22.51 17.11
C GLY A 119 11.00 22.07 18.46
N ALA A 120 10.34 20.90 18.52
CA ALA A 120 9.85 20.35 19.78
C ALA A 120 10.96 19.65 20.58
N SER A 121 10.90 19.74 21.91
CA SER A 121 11.87 19.08 22.81
C SER A 121 11.99 17.59 22.49
N ARG A 122 13.22 17.04 22.46
CA ARG A 122 13.49 15.65 21.99
C ARG A 122 12.59 14.60 22.63
N LEU A 123 12.20 14.79 23.90
CA LEU A 123 11.35 13.86 24.64
C LEU A 123 9.87 13.92 24.22
N GLN A 124 9.33 15.10 23.91
CA GLN A 124 7.96 15.26 23.44
C GLN A 124 7.82 14.84 21.98
N SER A 125 8.83 15.10 21.16
CA SER A 125 8.91 14.64 19.77
C SER A 125 8.87 13.11 19.68
N VAL A 126 9.66 12.40 20.51
CA VAL A 126 9.67 10.92 20.51
C VAL A 126 8.32 10.34 20.97
N LYS A 127 7.68 10.93 21.99
CA LYS A 127 6.33 10.51 22.43
C LYS A 127 5.27 10.73 21.35
N SER A 128 5.30 11.87 20.66
CA SER A 128 4.36 12.19 19.58
C SER A 128 4.55 11.27 18.35
N ILE A 129 5.81 11.03 17.96
CA ILE A 129 6.16 10.14 16.85
C ILE A 129 5.74 8.69 17.15
N SER A 130 6.06 8.18 18.34
CA SER A 130 5.68 6.82 18.74
C SER A 130 4.17 6.64 18.83
N ALA A 131 3.43 7.60 19.41
CA ALA A 131 1.97 7.55 19.43
C ALA A 131 1.36 7.56 18.02
N THR A 132 1.92 8.37 17.11
CA THR A 132 1.48 8.42 15.71
C THR A 132 1.77 7.10 14.99
N LEU A 133 2.94 6.50 15.22
CA LEU A 133 3.32 5.21 14.66
C LEU A 133 2.42 4.08 15.17
N VAL A 134 2.16 4.01 16.48
CA VAL A 134 1.24 3.02 17.07
C VAL A 134 -0.16 3.15 16.49
N LYS A 135 -0.66 4.38 16.33
CA LYS A 135 -1.96 4.62 15.70
C LYS A 135 -1.98 4.19 14.23
N ALA A 136 -0.91 4.47 13.47
CA ALA A 136 -0.77 4.03 12.09
C ALA A 136 -0.76 2.50 12.00
N ILE A 137 0.04 1.83 12.84
CA ILE A 137 0.09 0.37 12.96
C ILE A 137 -1.30 -0.20 13.26
N GLY A 138 -1.99 0.31 14.28
CA GLY A 138 -3.34 -0.15 14.64
C GLY A 138 -4.35 0.03 13.50
N THR A 139 -4.29 1.16 12.80
CA THR A 139 -5.13 1.44 11.64
C THR A 139 -4.84 0.46 10.49
N LEU A 140 -3.57 0.21 10.19
CA LEU A 140 -3.17 -0.73 9.14
C LEU A 140 -3.53 -2.17 9.48
N THR A 141 -3.39 -2.59 10.73
CA THR A 141 -3.83 -3.91 11.19
C THR A 141 -5.34 -4.07 11.03
N TRP A 142 -6.12 -3.03 11.38
CA TRP A 142 -7.56 -3.02 11.14
C TRP A 142 -7.89 -3.11 9.63
N ILE A 143 -7.22 -2.31 8.79
CA ILE A 143 -7.38 -2.36 7.32
C ILE A 143 -7.09 -3.77 6.80
N LYS A 144 -5.95 -4.35 7.20
CA LYS A 144 -5.55 -5.70 6.80
C LYS A 144 -6.60 -6.74 7.19
N TRP A 145 -7.20 -6.62 8.35
CA TRP A 145 -8.28 -7.52 8.77
C TRP A 145 -9.50 -7.43 7.83
N THR A 146 -9.83 -6.24 7.32
CA THR A 146 -10.93 -6.09 6.35
C THR A 146 -10.64 -6.73 5.00
N PHE A 147 -9.37 -6.98 4.67
CA PHE A 147 -8.94 -7.59 3.42
C PHE A 147 -8.98 -9.12 3.42
N VAL A 148 -9.01 -9.73 4.61
CA VAL A 148 -8.98 -11.18 4.76
C VAL A 148 -10.20 -11.79 4.04
N ARG A 149 -9.94 -12.74 3.12
CA ARG A 149 -10.95 -13.45 2.31
C ARG A 149 -11.74 -12.59 1.34
N GLN A 150 -11.19 -11.46 0.90
CA GLN A 150 -11.84 -10.55 -0.03
C GLN A 150 -10.84 -10.10 -1.11
N PRO A 151 -11.24 -9.84 -2.35
CA PRO A 151 -10.37 -9.21 -3.34
C PRO A 151 -9.96 -7.81 -2.87
N HIS A 152 -8.67 -7.51 -2.83
CA HIS A 152 -8.20 -6.25 -2.28
C HIS A 152 -6.91 -5.75 -2.90
N LEU A 153 -6.88 -4.45 -3.20
CA LEU A 153 -5.78 -3.77 -3.86
C LEU A 153 -5.30 -2.61 -2.97
N VAL A 154 -3.99 -2.47 -2.84
CA VAL A 154 -3.35 -1.39 -2.08
C VAL A 154 -2.55 -0.56 -3.07
N LEU A 155 -3.00 0.68 -3.32
CA LEU A 155 -2.31 1.64 -4.18
C LEU A 155 -1.54 2.65 -3.33
N LEU A 156 -0.24 2.71 -3.58
CA LEU A 156 0.69 3.59 -2.88
C LEU A 156 1.46 4.44 -3.88
N ASN A 157 1.73 5.68 -3.51
CA ASN A 157 2.62 6.59 -4.22
C ASN A 157 3.26 7.54 -3.21
N GLY A 158 4.51 7.91 -3.46
CA GLY A 158 5.15 9.00 -2.73
C GLY A 158 5.93 8.58 -1.47
N PRO A 159 5.79 9.34 -0.35
CA PRO A 159 6.85 9.57 0.64
C PRO A 159 7.09 8.39 1.58
N GLY A 160 8.04 8.53 2.51
CA GLY A 160 8.45 7.50 3.46
C GLY A 160 7.33 6.83 4.28
N THR A 161 6.17 7.48 4.46
CA THR A 161 4.99 6.84 5.06
C THR A 161 4.55 5.58 4.30
N CYS A 162 4.68 5.57 2.97
CA CYS A 162 4.39 4.40 2.14
C CYS A 162 5.31 3.22 2.49
N CYS A 163 6.56 3.47 2.89
CA CYS A 163 7.47 2.42 3.35
C CYS A 163 6.98 1.78 4.64
N ILE A 164 6.45 2.58 5.58
CA ILE A 164 5.85 2.08 6.82
C ILE A 164 4.60 1.26 6.51
N ILE A 165 3.73 1.77 5.63
CA ILE A 165 2.50 1.09 5.22
C ILE A 165 2.82 -0.25 4.55
N GLY A 166 3.64 -0.24 3.50
CA GLY A 166 4.01 -1.44 2.75
C GLY A 166 4.75 -2.46 3.62
N GLY A 167 5.73 -2.01 4.42
CA GLY A 167 6.48 -2.87 5.32
C GLY A 167 5.59 -3.53 6.38
N TRP A 168 4.69 -2.77 7.02
CA TRP A 168 3.77 -3.33 8.01
C TRP A 168 2.75 -4.29 7.40
N LEU A 169 2.20 -3.97 6.21
CA LEU A 169 1.30 -4.87 5.51
C LEU A 169 2.00 -6.19 5.15
N LYS A 170 3.22 -6.15 4.62
CA LYS A 170 4.00 -7.38 4.34
C LYS A 170 4.35 -8.16 5.60
N PHE A 171 4.69 -7.49 6.69
CA PHE A 171 4.85 -8.15 7.99
C PHE A 171 3.57 -8.89 8.41
N LEU A 172 2.41 -8.23 8.31
CA LEU A 172 1.13 -8.87 8.61
C LEU A 172 0.80 -10.02 7.65
N GLU A 173 1.23 -9.99 6.38
CA GLU A 173 1.05 -11.11 5.44
C GLU A 173 1.88 -12.35 5.82
N VAL A 174 3.07 -12.14 6.40
CA VAL A 174 3.88 -13.21 6.98
C VAL A 174 3.18 -13.83 8.18
N VAL A 175 2.54 -13.03 9.03
CA VAL A 175 1.88 -13.51 10.26
C VAL A 175 0.49 -14.11 10.00
N THR A 176 -0.35 -13.43 9.22
CA THR A 176 -1.78 -13.76 9.04
C THR A 176 -2.04 -14.82 7.98
N MET A 177 -1.00 -15.32 7.31
CA MET A 177 -1.10 -16.24 6.17
C MET A 177 -1.87 -15.70 4.94
N THR A 178 -2.31 -14.44 4.95
CA THR A 178 -3.01 -13.82 3.81
C THR A 178 -2.05 -13.00 2.95
N ARG A 179 -2.37 -12.78 1.67
CA ARG A 179 -1.61 -11.88 0.77
C ARG A 179 -2.46 -10.72 0.31
N SER A 180 -1.84 -9.56 0.12
CA SER A 180 -2.42 -8.38 -0.52
C SER A 180 -1.65 -8.04 -1.78
N LYS A 181 -2.36 -7.56 -2.81
CA LYS A 181 -1.68 -6.98 -3.98
C LYS A 181 -1.34 -5.54 -3.65
N ILE A 182 -0.06 -5.28 -3.43
CA ILE A 182 0.46 -3.94 -3.19
C ILE A 182 1.09 -3.44 -4.48
N VAL A 183 0.54 -2.35 -5.01
CA VAL A 183 1.04 -1.66 -6.19
C VAL A 183 1.61 -0.33 -5.74
N TYR A 184 2.89 -0.10 -6.01
CA TYR A 184 3.53 1.18 -5.78
C TYR A 184 3.80 1.86 -7.12
N VAL A 185 3.28 3.08 -7.26
CA VAL A 185 3.49 3.93 -8.42
C VAL A 185 4.53 4.98 -8.04
N GLU A 186 5.70 4.94 -8.67
CA GLU A 186 6.74 5.94 -8.47
C GLU A 186 6.30 7.30 -9.03
N SER A 187 6.78 8.37 -8.40
CA SER A 187 6.39 9.73 -8.76
C SER A 187 6.85 10.12 -10.16
N LEU A 188 6.04 10.92 -10.84
CA LEU A 188 6.33 11.43 -12.18
C LEU A 188 7.65 12.25 -12.19
N ALA A 189 8.00 12.87 -11.06
CA ALA A 189 9.24 13.64 -10.90
C ALA A 189 10.52 12.78 -10.93
N ARG A 190 10.42 11.45 -10.93
CA ARG A 190 11.56 10.53 -10.94
C ARG A 190 11.80 9.98 -12.33
N THR A 191 12.59 10.70 -13.13
CA THR A 191 12.92 10.35 -14.52
C THR A 191 14.08 9.37 -14.62
N SER A 192 15.17 9.60 -13.87
CA SER A 192 16.43 8.88 -14.06
C SER A 192 16.82 7.95 -12.90
N SER A 193 16.15 8.06 -11.74
CA SER A 193 16.41 7.19 -10.60
C SER A 193 15.21 7.08 -9.67
N LEU A 194 15.05 5.91 -9.04
CA LEU A 194 14.01 5.69 -8.04
C LEU A 194 14.20 6.59 -6.82
N SER A 195 13.07 6.99 -6.23
CA SER A 195 13.08 7.67 -4.94
C SER A 195 13.62 6.74 -3.85
N MET A 196 14.05 7.30 -2.71
CA MET A 196 14.48 6.47 -1.57
C MET A 196 13.35 5.53 -1.12
N SER A 197 12.11 6.02 -1.11
CA SER A 197 10.93 5.22 -0.81
C SER A 197 10.70 4.13 -1.84
N GLY A 198 10.85 4.46 -3.12
CA GLY A 198 10.81 3.52 -4.23
C GLY A 198 11.85 2.41 -4.08
N LYS A 199 13.10 2.73 -3.79
CA LYS A 199 14.18 1.74 -3.56
C LYS A 199 13.86 0.79 -2.41
N ILE A 200 13.29 1.29 -1.31
CA ILE A 200 12.90 0.47 -0.15
C ILE A 200 11.72 -0.44 -0.49
N LEU A 201 10.73 0.09 -1.19
CA LEU A 201 9.50 -0.64 -1.53
C LEU A 201 9.68 -1.59 -2.71
N TYR A 202 10.64 -1.33 -3.59
CA TYR A 202 10.91 -2.12 -4.79
C TYR A 202 10.91 -3.64 -4.51
N PRO A 203 11.70 -4.18 -3.55
CA PRO A 203 11.65 -5.62 -3.24
C PRO A 203 10.36 -6.10 -2.58
N LEU A 204 9.60 -5.20 -1.95
CA LEU A 204 8.47 -5.52 -1.08
C LEU A 204 7.12 -5.53 -1.81
N VAL A 205 6.95 -4.71 -2.84
CA VAL A 205 5.64 -4.55 -3.51
C VAL A 205 5.43 -5.62 -4.58
N ASP A 206 4.18 -5.99 -4.81
CA ASP A 206 3.80 -7.00 -5.79
C ASP A 206 3.93 -6.46 -7.22
N GLU A 207 3.59 -5.19 -7.44
CA GLU A 207 3.89 -4.48 -8.69
C GLU A 207 4.56 -3.15 -8.37
N PHE A 208 5.63 -2.88 -9.09
CA PHE A 208 6.33 -1.61 -9.04
C PHE A 208 6.15 -0.92 -10.38
N VAL A 209 5.48 0.23 -10.39
CA VAL A 209 5.13 0.95 -11.60
C VAL A 209 5.96 2.23 -11.68
N VAL A 210 6.61 2.41 -12.82
CA VAL A 210 7.34 3.62 -13.19
C VAL A 210 6.68 4.27 -14.40
N GLN A 211 6.98 5.54 -14.63
CA GLN A 211 6.38 6.31 -15.72
C GLN A 211 7.35 6.60 -16.88
N TRP A 212 8.64 6.30 -16.64
CA TRP A 212 9.75 6.56 -17.56
C TRP A 212 10.36 5.22 -17.97
N GLU A 213 10.52 5.01 -19.28
CA GLU A 213 11.02 3.75 -19.84
C GLU A 213 12.45 3.47 -19.42
N GLU A 214 13.26 4.51 -19.24
CA GLU A 214 14.66 4.42 -18.82
C GLU A 214 14.83 3.74 -17.45
N LEU A 215 13.80 3.81 -16.60
CA LEU A 215 13.79 3.09 -15.32
C LEU A 215 13.45 1.60 -15.51
N CYS A 216 12.65 1.23 -16.51
CA CYS A 216 12.39 -0.18 -16.78
C CYS A 216 13.62 -0.92 -17.30
N ASP A 217 14.49 -0.25 -18.05
CA ASP A 217 15.74 -0.83 -18.53
C ASP A 217 16.73 -1.16 -17.40
N VAL A 218 16.66 -0.42 -16.29
CA VAL A 218 17.55 -0.59 -15.13
C VAL A 218 16.95 -1.51 -14.06
N TYR A 219 15.62 -1.60 -13.99
CA TYR A 219 14.90 -2.26 -12.91
C TYR A 219 13.95 -3.33 -13.46
N ASP A 220 14.41 -4.58 -13.56
CA ASP A 220 13.70 -5.71 -14.18
C ASP A 220 12.25 -5.95 -13.71
N ARG A 221 11.96 -5.67 -12.43
CA ARG A 221 10.60 -5.82 -11.85
C ARG A 221 9.71 -4.58 -12.00
N ALA A 222 10.24 -3.48 -12.54
CA ALA A 222 9.47 -2.27 -12.79
C ALA A 222 8.67 -2.44 -14.08
N ARG A 223 7.42 -2.00 -14.07
CA ARG A 223 6.57 -1.93 -15.26
C ARG A 223 6.34 -0.47 -15.64
N CYS A 224 6.53 -0.16 -16.92
CA CYS A 224 6.20 1.14 -17.49
C CYS A 224 4.90 1.01 -18.29
N PHE A 225 3.96 1.91 -18.01
CA PHE A 225 2.72 2.05 -18.77
C PHE A 225 2.60 3.46 -19.37
N GLY A 226 3.72 4.18 -19.45
CA GLY A 226 3.77 5.61 -19.76
C GLY A 226 3.29 6.49 -18.60
N ILE A 227 2.85 7.70 -18.93
CA ILE A 227 2.38 8.69 -17.97
C ILE A 227 0.98 8.32 -17.49
N LEU A 228 0.87 7.94 -16.21
CA LEU A 228 -0.38 7.50 -15.60
C LEU A 228 -1.13 8.61 -14.85
N VAL A 229 -0.46 9.75 -14.60
CA VAL A 229 -0.86 10.83 -13.68
C VAL A 229 -0.55 12.22 -14.22
#